data_AF-A0AAI8UU65-F1
#
_entry.id   AF-A0AAI8UU65-F1
#
_cell.length_a   1.000
_cell.length_b   1.000
_cell.length_c   1.000
_cell.angle_alpha   90.00
_cell.angle_beta   90.00
_cell.angle_gamma   90.00
#
_symmetry.space_group_name_H-M   'P 1'
#
loop_
_entity.id
_entity.type
_entity.pdbx_description
1 polymer ?
#
loop_
_entity_poly.entity_id
_entity_poly.type
_entity_poly.pdbx_seq_one_letter_code
_entity_poly.pdbx_strand_id
1 'polypeptide(L)'
;MSIEERLNYINGVQDFINCTSSKIQDTLSALGWNASELKYTDVNNAQCPFDRGHWMPSEKLPAHIEICALKKEGYSGSETLLPPSCGNEKYAIKIDSETRKQVLRSAFSANPRLKLGSFQLSLLIL
;
A
#
# COMPACT_ATOMS: atom_id res chain seq x y z
N MET A 1 26.19 -15.81 24.72
CA MET A 1 26.75 -16.11 23.38
C MET A 1 28.24 -15.83 23.39
N SER A 2 29.06 -16.87 23.29
CA SER A 2 30.51 -16.78 23.14
C SER A 2 30.90 -16.17 21.78
N ILE A 3 32.17 -15.80 21.62
CA ILE A 3 32.70 -15.31 20.34
C ILE A 3 32.59 -16.40 19.27
N GLU A 4 32.86 -17.65 19.64
CA GLU A 4 32.79 -18.80 18.74
C GLU A 4 31.36 -19.06 18.23
N GLU A 5 30.36 -18.98 19.12
CA GLU A 5 28.94 -19.10 18.74
C GLU A 5 28.51 -18.00 17.76
N ARG A 6 29.01 -16.77 17.95
CA ARG A 6 28.73 -15.65 17.03
C ARG A 6 29.38 -15.86 15.66
N LEU A 7 30.61 -16.38 15.62
CA LEU A 7 31.31 -16.67 14.36
C LEU A 7 30.63 -17.80 13.59
N ASN A 8 30.23 -18.87 14.27
CA ASN A 8 29.49 -19.97 13.64
C ASN A 8 28.14 -19.51 13.08
N TYR A 9 27.44 -18.63 13.79
CA TYR A 9 26.20 -18.04 13.29
C TYR A 9 26.43 -17.22 12.02
N ILE A 10 27.46 -16.36 12.00
CA ILE A 10 27.81 -15.55 10.82
C ILE A 10 28.12 -16.46 9.62
N ASN A 11 28.91 -17.51 9.82
CA ASN A 11 29.24 -18.47 8.76
C ASN A 11 27.98 -19.18 8.25
N GLY A 12 27.09 -19.63 9.14
CA GLY A 12 25.83 -20.26 8.74
C GLY A 12 24.91 -19.32 7.94
N VAL A 13 24.85 -18.04 8.29
CA VAL A 13 24.12 -17.03 7.50
C VAL A 13 24.77 -16.83 6.13
N GLN A 14 26.09 -16.77 6.07
CA GLN A 14 26.83 -16.63 4.81
C GLN A 14 26.59 -17.82 3.88
N ASP A 15 26.64 -19.04 4.41
CA ASP A 15 26.40 -20.28 3.67
C ASP A 15 24.95 -20.34 3.16
N PHE A 16 23.99 -19.92 3.98
CA PHE A 16 22.60 -19.82 3.57
C PHE A 16 22.40 -18.84 2.41
N ILE A 17 23.02 -17.65 2.48
CA ILE A 17 22.96 -16.64 1.42
C ILE A 17 23.56 -17.20 0.13
N ASN A 18 24.74 -17.83 0.22
CA ASN A 18 25.43 -18.40 -0.94
C ASN A 18 24.61 -19.54 -1.59
N CYS A 19 24.08 -20.45 -0.79
CA CYS A 19 23.25 -21.56 -1.26
C CYS A 19 21.98 -21.04 -1.96
N THR A 20 21.31 -20.05 -1.37
CA THR A 20 20.10 -19.46 -1.94
C THR A 20 20.41 -18.74 -3.25
N SER A 21 21.50 -17.99 -3.30
CA SER A 21 21.94 -17.26 -4.50
C SER A 21 22.26 -18.21 -5.66
N SER A 22 22.93 -19.34 -5.38
CA SER A 22 23.18 -20.39 -6.37
C SER A 22 21.88 -20.98 -6.92
N LYS A 23 20.95 -21.36 -6.03
CA LYS A 23 19.65 -21.95 -6.44
C LYS A 23 18.84 -21.00 -7.33
N ILE A 24 18.85 -19.71 -7.01
CA ILE A 24 18.22 -18.69 -7.84
C ILE A 24 18.89 -18.67 -9.22
N GLN A 25 20.22 -18.61 -9.28
CA GLN A 25 20.95 -18.59 -10.54
C GLN A 25 20.71 -19.85 -11.39
N ASP A 26 20.67 -21.02 -10.78
CA ASP A 26 20.37 -22.29 -11.46
C ASP A 26 18.96 -22.27 -12.04
N THR A 27 17.99 -21.78 -11.27
CA THR A 27 16.58 -21.64 -11.71
C THR A 27 16.47 -20.68 -12.88
N LEU A 28 17.14 -19.53 -12.81
CA LEU A 28 17.16 -18.55 -13.89
C LEU A 28 17.79 -19.12 -15.16
N SER A 29 18.92 -19.82 -15.01
CA SER A 29 19.63 -20.45 -16.13
C SER A 29 18.77 -21.52 -16.80
N ALA A 30 18.03 -22.32 -16.03
CA ALA A 30 17.10 -23.31 -16.56
C ALA A 30 15.94 -22.68 -17.36
N LEU A 31 15.56 -21.44 -17.06
CA LEU A 31 14.57 -20.66 -17.81
C LEU A 31 15.19 -19.87 -18.98
N GLY A 32 16.50 -19.96 -19.20
CA GLY A 32 17.22 -19.16 -20.19
C GLY A 32 17.33 -17.68 -19.83
N TRP A 33 17.17 -17.34 -18.54
CA TRP A 33 17.28 -15.97 -18.04
C TRP A 33 18.64 -15.75 -17.38
N ASN A 34 19.18 -14.55 -17.55
CA ASN A 34 20.39 -14.14 -16.86
C ASN A 34 20.06 -13.14 -15.74
N ALA A 35 20.50 -13.40 -14.51
CA ALA A 35 20.29 -12.49 -13.37
C ALA A 35 20.81 -11.05 -13.64
N SER A 36 21.84 -10.91 -14.48
CA SER A 36 22.37 -9.60 -14.88
C SER A 36 21.46 -8.84 -15.87
N GLU A 37 20.64 -9.55 -16.64
CA GLU A 37 19.60 -9.00 -17.53
C GLU A 37 18.29 -8.75 -16.76
N LEU A 38 18.07 -9.47 -15.67
CA LEU A 38 16.98 -9.22 -14.72
C LEU A 38 17.27 -8.08 -13.73
N LYS A 39 18.47 -7.49 -13.78
CA LYS A 39 18.68 -6.20 -13.14
C LYS A 39 17.71 -5.24 -13.79
N TYR A 40 16.63 -4.97 -13.08
CA TYR A 40 15.65 -3.94 -13.40
C TYR A 40 16.44 -2.65 -13.57
N THR A 41 16.82 -2.34 -14.81
CA THR A 41 17.44 -1.07 -15.15
C THR A 41 16.37 -0.04 -14.88
N ASP A 42 16.59 0.68 -13.80
CA ASP A 42 15.66 1.51 -13.05
C ASP A 42 15.34 2.81 -13.80
N VAL A 43 14.87 2.70 -15.05
CA VAL A 43 14.71 3.91 -15.87
C VAL A 43 13.35 4.55 -15.64
N ASN A 44 12.31 3.80 -15.26
CA ASN A 44 10.96 4.37 -15.12
C ASN A 44 10.08 3.60 -14.14
N ASN A 45 10.56 3.29 -12.93
CA ASN A 45 9.68 2.82 -11.86
C ASN A 45 9.41 3.94 -10.85
N ALA A 46 8.21 3.93 -10.29
CA ALA A 46 7.83 4.80 -9.19
C ALA A 46 7.20 4.00 -8.05
N GLN A 47 7.45 4.46 -6.83
CA GLN A 47 6.85 3.93 -5.62
C GLN A 47 5.51 4.63 -5.36
N CYS A 48 4.51 3.88 -4.90
CA CYS A 48 3.22 4.47 -4.52
C CYS A 48 3.35 5.34 -3.25
N PRO A 49 2.72 6.54 -3.21
CA PRO A 49 2.72 7.38 -2.02
C PRO A 49 1.79 6.87 -0.90
N PHE A 50 0.85 5.97 -1.20
CA PHE A 50 -0.11 5.43 -0.23
C PHE A 50 0.36 4.14 0.44
N ASP A 51 1.24 3.38 -0.23
CA ASP A 51 1.79 2.10 0.23
C ASP A 51 3.23 1.93 -0.28
N ARG A 52 4.20 1.85 0.65
CA ARG A 52 5.64 1.72 0.33
C ARG A 52 6.01 0.37 -0.27
N GLY A 53 5.15 -0.64 -0.14
CA GLY A 53 5.34 -1.96 -0.75
C GLY A 53 5.03 -1.99 -2.24
N HIS A 54 4.33 -0.98 -2.78
CA HIS A 54 3.93 -0.96 -4.19
C HIS A 54 4.95 -0.24 -5.07
N TRP A 55 5.47 -0.97 -6.05
CA TRP A 55 6.34 -0.49 -7.12
C TRP A 55 5.73 -0.80 -8.48
N MET A 56 5.79 0.16 -9.40
CA MET A 56 5.22 0.03 -10.74
C MET A 56 5.96 0.93 -11.73
N PRO A 57 5.77 0.73 -13.04
CA PRO A 57 6.20 1.69 -14.03
C PRO A 57 5.62 3.09 -13.75
N SER A 58 6.43 4.14 -13.88
CA SER A 58 6.06 5.54 -13.58
C SER A 58 4.83 5.99 -14.38
N GLU A 59 4.67 5.49 -15.61
CA GLU A 59 3.48 5.73 -16.46
C GLU A 59 2.18 5.18 -15.86
N LYS A 60 2.25 4.14 -15.01
CA LYS A 60 1.09 3.52 -14.35
C LYS A 60 0.78 4.13 -12.99
N LEU A 61 1.69 4.94 -12.45
CA LEU A 61 1.53 5.54 -11.13
C LEU A 61 0.24 6.38 -11.01
N PRO A 62 -0.16 7.24 -11.98
CA PRO A 62 -1.38 8.03 -11.85
C PRO A 62 -2.64 7.17 -11.70
N ALA A 63 -2.80 6.16 -12.57
CA ALA A 63 -3.93 5.24 -12.50
C ALA A 63 -3.92 4.38 -11.22
N HIS A 64 -2.74 3.97 -10.76
CA HIS A 64 -2.60 3.26 -9.50
C HIS A 64 -3.02 4.12 -8.29
N ILE A 65 -2.59 5.39 -8.26
CA ILE A 65 -2.87 6.32 -7.15
C ILE A 65 -4.38 6.45 -6.92
N GLU A 66 -5.18 6.59 -7.98
CA GLU A 66 -6.63 6.70 -7.87
C GLU A 66 -7.23 5.48 -7.17
N ILE A 67 -6.86 4.28 -7.61
CA ILE A 67 -7.38 3.03 -7.05
C ILE A 67 -6.84 2.79 -5.63
N CYS A 68 -5.55 3.05 -5.41
CA CYS A 68 -4.89 2.79 -4.14
C CYS A 68 -5.37 3.73 -3.04
N ALA A 69 -5.64 5.00 -3.36
CA ALA A 69 -6.25 5.95 -2.43
C ALA A 69 -7.63 5.45 -1.97
N LEU A 70 -8.47 5.00 -2.89
CA LEU A 70 -9.80 4.46 -2.57
C LEU A 70 -9.72 3.20 -1.71
N LYS A 71 -8.83 2.26 -2.06
CA LYS A 71 -8.60 1.05 -1.26
C LYS A 71 -8.13 1.37 0.16
N LYS A 72 -7.27 2.38 0.32
CA LYS A 72 -6.82 2.85 1.63
C LYS A 72 -7.97 3.38 2.47
N GLU A 73 -8.93 4.04 1.84
CA GLU A 73 -10.20 4.47 2.44
C GLU A 73 -11.24 3.34 2.55
N GLY A 74 -10.86 2.07 2.35
CA GLY A 74 -11.74 0.92 2.53
C GLY A 74 -12.76 0.66 1.41
N TYR A 75 -12.68 1.42 0.32
CA TYR A 75 -13.49 1.19 -0.87
C TYR A 75 -12.99 -0.04 -1.64
N SER A 76 -13.92 -0.82 -2.18
CA SER A 76 -13.58 -1.90 -3.10
C SER A 76 -13.42 -1.36 -4.53
N GLY A 77 -12.56 -1.99 -5.34
CA GLY A 77 -12.37 -1.58 -6.75
C GLY A 77 -13.61 -1.73 -7.64
N SER A 78 -14.70 -2.28 -7.11
CA SER A 78 -16.01 -2.44 -7.76
C SER A 78 -17.03 -1.35 -7.41
N GLU A 79 -16.72 -0.46 -6.46
CA GLU A 79 -17.64 0.59 -6.04
C GLU A 79 -17.62 1.76 -7.02
N THR A 80 -18.80 2.21 -7.46
CA THR A 80 -18.94 3.39 -8.32
C THR A 80 -18.91 4.65 -7.46
N LEU A 81 -17.93 5.52 -7.69
CA LEU A 81 -17.89 6.82 -7.03
C LEU A 81 -19.04 7.69 -7.52
N LEU A 82 -19.70 8.36 -6.57
CA LEU A 82 -20.67 9.39 -6.91
C LEU A 82 -19.94 10.58 -7.53
N PRO A 83 -20.55 11.25 -8.53
CA PRO A 83 -19.95 12.45 -9.12
C PRO A 83 -19.74 13.53 -8.04
N PRO A 84 -18.72 14.39 -8.18
CA PRO A 84 -18.56 15.54 -7.30
C PRO A 84 -19.82 16.40 -7.33
N SER A 85 -20.17 17.02 -6.19
CA SER A 85 -21.42 17.78 -6.09
C SER A 85 -21.44 18.93 -7.10
N CYS A 86 -22.42 18.91 -8.01
CA CYS A 86 -22.56 19.89 -9.09
C CYS A 86 -23.15 21.24 -8.64
N GLY A 87 -22.89 21.68 -7.41
CA GLY A 87 -23.48 22.88 -6.84
C GLY A 87 -22.62 24.12 -7.09
N ASN A 88 -23.21 25.19 -7.59
CA ASN A 88 -22.59 26.52 -7.50
C ASN A 88 -22.42 26.86 -6.01
N GLU A 89 -21.20 27.17 -5.57
CA GLU A 89 -20.86 27.43 -4.17
C GLU A 89 -21.76 28.49 -3.52
N LYS A 90 -22.28 29.45 -4.31
CA LYS A 90 -23.21 30.49 -3.83
C LYS A 90 -24.54 29.94 -3.32
N TYR A 91 -24.94 28.77 -3.78
CA TYR A 91 -26.20 28.11 -3.41
C TYR A 91 -25.96 26.80 -2.66
N ALA A 92 -24.70 26.51 -2.28
CA ALA A 92 -24.35 25.31 -1.55
C ALA A 92 -24.41 25.56 -0.05
N ILE A 93 -25.04 24.65 0.69
CA ILE A 93 -24.94 24.63 2.15
C ILE A 93 -23.66 23.89 2.51
N LYS A 94 -22.74 24.59 3.20
CA LYS A 94 -21.50 24.00 3.69
C LYS A 94 -21.71 23.45 5.09
N ILE A 95 -21.57 22.14 5.25
CA ILE A 95 -21.54 21.49 6.56
C ILE A 95 -20.12 21.61 7.12
N ASP A 96 -20.00 22.20 8.31
CA ASP A 96 -18.71 22.32 8.99
C ASP A 96 -18.14 20.94 9.36
N SER A 97 -16.85 20.92 9.69
CA SER A 97 -16.12 19.69 9.95
C SER A 97 -16.67 18.92 11.15
N GLU A 98 -17.06 19.62 12.22
CA GLU A 98 -17.52 18.99 13.46
C GLU A 98 -18.93 18.43 13.30
N THR A 99 -19.85 19.18 12.70
CA THR A 99 -21.20 18.70 12.39
C THR A 99 -21.15 17.47 11.48
N ARG A 100 -20.28 17.49 10.46
CA ARG A 100 -20.10 16.33 9.57
C ARG A 100 -19.61 15.10 10.34
N LYS A 101 -18.59 15.25 11.19
CA LYS A 101 -18.08 14.15 12.03
C LYS A 101 -19.18 13.60 12.95
N GLN A 102 -19.99 14.46 13.56
CA GLN A 102 -21.07 14.05 14.45
C GLN A 102 -22.14 13.24 13.71
N VAL A 103 -22.55 13.68 12.52
CA VAL A 103 -23.51 12.95 11.68
C VAL A 103 -22.97 11.58 11.30
N LEU A 104 -21.70 11.50 10.86
CA LEU A 104 -21.06 10.24 10.50
C LEU A 104 -20.94 9.28 11.69
N ARG A 105 -20.55 9.78 12.87
CA ARG A 105 -20.49 8.99 14.11
C ARG A 105 -21.86 8.42 14.47
N SER A 106 -22.90 9.26 14.42
CA SER A 106 -24.28 8.84 14.75
C SER A 106 -24.79 7.77 13.78
N ALA A 107 -24.51 7.94 12.49
CA ALA A 107 -24.87 6.96 11.47
C ALA A 107 -24.14 5.61 11.65
N PHE A 108 -22.84 5.66 12.02
CA PHE A 108 -22.07 4.45 12.32
C PHE A 108 -22.55 3.75 13.58
N SER A 109 -22.87 4.49 14.64
CA SER A 109 -23.47 3.91 15.86
C SER A 109 -24.80 3.20 15.55
N ALA A 110 -25.59 3.71 14.61
CA ALA A 110 -26.83 3.07 14.17
C ALA A 110 -26.60 1.87 13.22
N ASN A 111 -25.52 1.89 12.42
CA ASN A 111 -25.15 0.79 11.52
C ASN A 111 -23.62 0.55 11.54
N PRO A 112 -23.14 -0.39 12.38
CA PRO A 112 -21.71 -0.70 12.50
C PRO A 112 -21.06 -1.29 11.24
N ARG A 113 -21.85 -1.66 10.22
CA ARG A 113 -21.32 -2.12 8.92
C ARG A 113 -21.06 -0.98 7.94
N LEU A 114 -21.43 0.25 8.28
CA LEU A 114 -21.16 1.44 7.47
C LEU A 114 -19.64 1.67 7.41
N LYS A 115 -19.08 1.68 6.20
CA LYS A 115 -17.67 2.03 5.99
C LYS A 115 -17.53 3.55 5.96
N LEU A 116 -16.79 4.11 6.91
CA LEU A 116 -16.50 5.55 6.97
C LEU A 116 -15.14 5.94 6.35
N GLY A 117 -14.39 4.97 5.82
CA GLY A 117 -13.01 5.13 5.39
C GLY A 117 -12.04 5.49 6.52
N SER A 118 -10.88 6.07 6.19
CA SER A 118 -9.80 6.42 7.13
C SER A 118 -10.18 7.50 8.15
N PHE A 119 -11.45 7.92 8.19
CA PHE A 119 -12.05 8.65 9.31
C PHE A 119 -12.13 7.83 10.61
N GLN A 120 -11.56 6.62 10.61
CA GLN A 120 -11.42 5.75 11.77
C GLN A 120 -10.60 6.43 12.88
N LEU A 121 -11.34 7.11 13.75
CA LEU A 121 -11.26 7.00 15.21
C LEU A 121 -9.87 7.23 15.82
N SER A 122 -9.41 8.48 15.82
CA SER A 122 -8.50 8.98 16.86
C SER A 122 -9.19 9.16 18.23
N LEU A 123 -10.34 8.51 18.49
CA LEU A 123 -11.08 8.64 19.75
C LEU A 123 -11.84 7.35 20.15
N LEU A 124 -11.20 6.18 19.99
CA LEU A 124 -11.59 4.95 20.71
C LEU A 124 -10.41 4.37 21.51
N ILE A 125 -9.57 5.24 22.07
CA ILE A 125 -8.77 4.92 23.25
C ILE A 125 -9.08 6.00 24.29
N LEU A 126 -10.13 5.73 25.07
CA LEU A 126 -10.23 5.89 26.53
C LEU A 126 -11.65 5.46 26.95
#